data_AF-A0A2D4PRK4-F1
#
_entry.id   AF-A0A2D4PRK4-F1
#
_cell.length_a   1.000
_cell.length_b   1.000
_cell.length_c   1.000
_cell.angle_alpha   90.00
_cell.angle_beta   90.00
_cell.angle_gamma   90.00
#
_symmetry.space_group_name_H-M   'P 1'
#
loop_
_entity.id
_entity.type
_entity.pdbx_description
1 polymer ?
#
loop_
_entity_poly.entity_id
_entity_poly.type
_entity_poly.pdbx_seq_one_letter_code
_entity_poly.pdbx_strand_id
1 'polypeptide(L)'
;GLQIVKKKYLGIWLMARCSTIKEDNYLKLVSEIKKDLEKWGKLQLSILGIATIKMNVLPRILFLFQNTPIKLEKKFFKELNKITTKFIWLGKKPRIKLSSLQD
;
A
#
# COMPACT_ATOMS: atom_id res chain seq x y z
N GLY A 1 -2.65 -33.61 -17.88
CA GLY A 1 -3.22 -32.91 -16.72
C GLY A 1 -3.01 -31.41 -16.88
N LEU A 2 -3.98 -30.58 -16.50
CA LEU A 2 -3.87 -29.12 -16.61
C LEU A 2 -2.78 -28.61 -15.65
N GLN A 3 -1.68 -28.07 -16.17
CA GLN A 3 -0.66 -27.42 -15.34
C GLN A 3 -1.18 -26.05 -14.88
N ILE A 4 -1.16 -25.79 -13.57
CA ILE A 4 -1.51 -24.49 -13.01
C ILE A 4 -0.30 -23.56 -13.19
N VAL A 5 -0.28 -22.79 -14.29
CA VAL A 5 0.81 -21.85 -14.60
C VAL A 5 0.49 -20.47 -14.03
N LYS A 6 1.42 -19.92 -13.23
CA LYS A 6 1.38 -18.53 -12.75
C LYS A 6 1.69 -17.59 -13.93
N LYS A 7 0.79 -16.64 -14.21
CA LYS A 7 0.96 -15.65 -15.29
C LYS A 7 0.95 -14.24 -14.74
N LYS A 8 1.67 -13.32 -15.39
CA LYS A 8 1.67 -11.89 -15.05
C LYS A 8 0.93 -11.11 -16.11
N TYR A 9 -0.01 -10.26 -15.70
CA TYR A 9 -0.77 -9.39 -16.58
C TYR A 9 -0.94 -8.02 -15.93
N LEU A 10 -0.61 -6.94 -16.66
CA LEU A 10 -0.66 -5.55 -16.17
C LEU A 10 0.02 -5.35 -14.79
N GLY A 11 1.12 -6.07 -14.55
CA GLY A 11 1.82 -6.01 -13.27
C GLY A 11 1.29 -6.94 -12.19
N ILE A 12 0.09 -7.50 -12.35
CA ILE A 12 -0.58 -8.39 -11.39
C ILE A 12 -0.25 -9.85 -11.70
N TRP A 13 0.10 -10.61 -10.67
CA TRP A 13 0.24 -12.06 -10.74
C TRP A 13 -1.12 -12.72 -10.61
N LEU A 14 -1.53 -13.38 -11.69
CA LEU A 14 -2.75 -14.16 -11.79
C LEU A 14 -2.42 -15.64 -11.51
N MET A 15 -3.17 -16.25 -10.59
CA MET A 15 -3.10 -17.67 -10.29
C MET A 15 -4.50 -18.27 -10.25
N ALA A 16 -4.59 -19.56 -10.55
CA ALA A 16 -5.87 -20.29 -10.51
C ALA A 16 -6.45 -20.40 -9.09
N ARG A 17 -5.61 -20.28 -8.05
CA ARG A 17 -6.03 -20.29 -6.64
C ARG A 17 -5.94 -18.90 -6.05
N CYS A 18 -7.00 -18.46 -5.37
CA CYS A 18 -7.06 -17.13 -4.75
C CYS A 18 -6.14 -16.98 -3.53
N SER A 19 -5.71 -18.07 -2.90
CA SER A 19 -4.95 -18.07 -1.65
C SER A 19 -3.62 -17.32 -1.74
N THR A 20 -2.92 -17.42 -2.88
CA THR A 20 -1.59 -16.84 -3.08
C THR A 20 -1.62 -15.43 -3.69
N ILE A 21 -2.77 -14.98 -4.22
CA ILE A 21 -2.87 -13.68 -4.90
C ILE A 21 -2.62 -12.51 -3.94
N LYS A 22 -3.03 -12.64 -2.66
CA LYS A 22 -2.76 -11.65 -1.61
C LYS A 22 -1.25 -11.49 -1.35
N GLU A 23 -0.53 -12.59 -1.27
CA GLU A 23 0.90 -12.61 -0.98
C GLU A 23 1.71 -12.06 -2.15
N ASP A 24 1.41 -12.55 -3.36
CA ASP A 24 2.16 -12.24 -4.56
C ASP A 24 1.96 -10.81 -5.08
N ASN A 25 0.84 -10.17 -4.74
CA ASN A 25 0.52 -8.82 -5.18
C ASN A 25 0.50 -7.83 -4.02
N TYR A 26 -0.41 -7.99 -3.06
CA TYR A 26 -0.64 -6.97 -2.03
C TYR A 26 0.53 -6.86 -1.04
N LEU A 27 1.03 -7.99 -0.49
CA LEU A 27 2.14 -7.93 0.47
C LEU A 27 3.42 -7.41 -0.19
N LYS A 28 3.67 -7.81 -1.44
CA LYS A 28 4.79 -7.30 -2.23
C LYS A 28 4.69 -5.79 -2.46
N LEU A 29 3.51 -5.30 -2.88
CA LEU A 29 3.27 -3.88 -3.07
C LEU A 29 3.47 -3.08 -1.78
N VAL A 30 2.97 -3.57 -0.64
CA VAL A 30 3.17 -2.92 0.67
C VAL A 30 4.65 -2.85 1.04
N SER A 31 5.42 -3.90 0.76
CA SER A 31 6.87 -3.90 1.00
C SER A 31 7.59 -2.86 0.13
N GLU A 32 7.20 -2.73 -1.13
CA GLU A 32 7.74 -1.70 -2.03
C GLU A 32 7.39 -0.29 -1.56
N ILE A 33 6.11 -0.04 -1.25
CA ILE A 33 5.65 1.24 -0.69
C ILE A 33 6.44 1.59 0.56
N LYS A 34 6.64 0.64 1.48
CA LYS A 34 7.42 0.88 2.70
C LYS A 34 8.85 1.35 2.39
N LYS A 35 9.53 0.72 1.43
CA LYS A 35 10.87 1.13 0.99
C LYS A 35 10.87 2.52 0.34
N ASP A 36 9.87 2.82 -0.47
CA ASP A 36 9.73 4.14 -1.12
C ASP A 36 9.51 5.24 -0.08
N LEU A 37 8.63 5.00 0.89
CA LEU A 37 8.37 5.93 2.00
C LEU A 37 9.58 6.12 2.92
N GLU A 38 10.37 5.07 3.17
CA GLU A 38 11.63 5.19 3.92
C GLU A 38 12.66 6.05 3.17
N LYS A 39 12.74 5.93 1.85
CA LYS A 39 13.60 6.80 1.02
C LYS A 39 13.11 8.24 1.02
N TRP A 40 11.82 8.47 0.80
CA TRP A 40 11.23 9.82 0.79
C TRP A 40 11.19 10.46 2.18
N GLY A 41 11.17 9.67 3.25
CA GLY A 41 11.26 10.18 4.61
C GLY A 41 12.54 10.98 4.86
N LYS A 42 13.63 10.67 4.14
CA LYS A 42 14.88 11.42 4.19
C LYS A 42 14.76 12.84 3.60
N LEU A 43 13.78 13.07 2.73
CA LEU A 43 13.51 14.38 2.13
C LEU A 43 12.73 15.32 3.06
N GLN A 44 12.28 14.84 4.23
CA GLN A 44 11.57 15.62 5.26
C GLN A 44 10.34 16.40 4.72
N LEU A 45 9.47 15.73 3.97
CA LEU A 45 8.39 16.33 3.18
C LEU A 45 7.24 17.02 3.97
N SER A 46 7.39 17.32 5.27
CA SER A 46 6.40 18.01 6.11
C SER A 46 4.94 17.64 5.81
N ILE A 47 4.07 18.62 5.50
CA ILE A 47 2.65 18.44 5.12
C ILE A 47 2.51 17.86 3.71
N LEU A 48 3.47 18.12 2.81
CA LEU A 48 3.49 17.57 1.45
C LEU A 48 3.51 16.03 1.45
N GLY A 49 3.98 15.41 2.54
CA GLY A 49 3.91 13.96 2.72
C GLY A 49 2.50 13.38 2.51
N ILE A 50 1.45 14.12 2.87
CA ILE A 50 0.05 13.68 2.66
C ILE A 50 -0.31 13.67 1.18
N ALA A 51 0.06 14.72 0.45
CA ALA A 51 -0.14 14.79 -1.00
C ALA A 51 0.59 13.64 -1.68
N THR A 52 1.82 13.32 -1.27
CA THR A 52 2.58 12.16 -1.77
C THR A 52 1.84 10.84 -1.54
N ILE A 53 1.26 10.62 -0.35
CA ILE A 53 0.46 9.41 -0.09
C ILE A 53 -0.77 9.37 -1.01
N LYS A 54 -1.52 10.48 -1.12
CA LYS A 54 -2.74 10.57 -1.95
C LYS A 54 -2.43 10.38 -3.44
N MET A 55 -1.31 10.91 -3.94
CA MET A 55 -0.96 10.89 -5.36
C MET A 55 -0.20 9.64 -5.80
N ASN A 56 0.58 9.00 -4.92
CA ASN A 56 1.41 7.85 -5.30
C ASN A 56 0.91 6.53 -4.69
N VAL A 57 0.72 6.50 -3.37
CA VAL A 57 0.41 5.26 -2.64
C VAL A 57 -1.03 4.81 -2.88
N LEU A 58 -1.98 5.74 -2.79
CA LEU A 58 -3.40 5.46 -2.98
C LEU A 58 -3.72 4.85 -4.36
N PRO A 59 -3.32 5.43 -5.51
CA PRO A 59 -3.65 4.86 -6.81
C PRO A 59 -3.05 3.47 -7.02
N ARG A 60 -1.84 3.19 -6.50
CA ARG A 60 -1.21 1.85 -6.59
C ARG A 60 -2.04 0.78 -5.87
N ILE A 61 -2.53 1.08 -4.67
CA ILE A 61 -3.36 0.16 -3.89
C ILE A 61 -4.75 0.01 -4.53
N LEU A 62 -5.34 1.12 -4.97
CA LEU A 62 -6.66 1.13 -5.59
C LEU A 62 -6.69 0.32 -6.89
N PHE A 63 -5.63 0.40 -7.70
CA PHE A 63 -5.48 -0.41 -8.90
C PHE A 63 -5.58 -1.92 -8.60
N LEU A 64 -4.87 -2.42 -7.58
CA LEU A 64 -4.99 -3.82 -7.18
C LEU A 64 -6.39 -4.15 -6.66
N PHE A 65 -6.98 -3.24 -5.87
CA PHE A 65 -8.30 -3.44 -5.28
C PHE A 65 -9.41 -3.56 -6.32
N GLN A 66 -9.38 -2.73 -7.36
CA GLN A 66 -10.36 -2.75 -8.45
C GLN A 66 -10.21 -3.97 -9.37
N ASN A 67 -8.97 -4.42 -9.59
CA ASN A 67 -8.68 -5.49 -10.56
C ASN A 67 -8.61 -6.89 -9.93
N THR A 68 -8.63 -7.01 -8.60
CA THR A 68 -8.49 -8.30 -7.91
C THR A 68 -9.68 -8.57 -7.00
N PRO A 69 -10.43 -9.67 -7.20
CA PRO A 69 -11.61 -10.00 -6.41
C PRO A 69 -11.24 -10.63 -5.05
N ILE A 70 -10.56 -9.88 -4.18
CA ILE A 70 -10.11 -10.35 -2.87
C ILE A 70 -10.67 -9.49 -1.76
N LYS A 71 -11.19 -10.15 -0.73
CA LYS A 71 -11.58 -9.49 0.51
C LYS A 71 -10.35 -9.25 1.38
N LEU A 72 -10.00 -7.98 1.58
CA LEU A 72 -8.94 -7.58 2.49
C LEU A 72 -9.47 -7.49 3.92
N GLU A 73 -8.71 -8.03 4.86
CA GLU A 73 -9.05 -7.95 6.28
C GLU A 73 -8.75 -6.57 6.86
N LYS A 74 -9.45 -6.18 7.93
CA LYS A 74 -9.19 -4.93 8.67
C LYS A 74 -7.73 -4.77 9.10
N LYS A 75 -7.04 -5.89 9.39
CA LYS A 75 -5.62 -5.89 9.77
C LYS A 75 -4.71 -5.28 8.69
N PHE A 76 -5.01 -5.52 7.41
CA PHE A 76 -4.27 -4.96 6.30
C PHE A 76 -4.33 -3.42 6.29
N PHE A 77 -5.54 -2.87 6.41
CA PHE A 77 -5.74 -1.42 6.44
C PHE A 77 -5.14 -0.76 7.69
N LYS A 78 -5.16 -1.45 8.85
CA LYS A 78 -4.47 -0.97 10.06
C LYS A 78 -2.96 -0.85 9.84
N GLU A 79 -2.34 -1.84 9.19
CA GLU A 79 -0.91 -1.81 8.90
C GLU A 79 -0.56 -0.71 7.89
N LEU A 80 -1.36 -0.54 6.83
CA LEU A 80 -1.20 0.56 5.88
C LEU A 80 -1.28 1.92 6.58
N ASN A 81 -2.30 2.14 7.42
CA ASN A 81 -2.46 3.38 8.18
C ASN A 81 -1.27 3.62 9.11
N LYS A 82 -0.71 2.58 9.72
CA LYS A 82 0.48 2.69 10.57
C LYS A 82 1.69 3.14 9.76
N ILE A 83 1.92 2.56 8.58
CA ILE A 83 3.03 2.90 7.69
C ILE A 83 2.90 4.36 7.21
N THR A 84 1.73 4.75 6.71
CA THR A 84 1.50 6.12 6.20
C THR A 84 1.58 7.16 7.32
N THR A 85 1.01 6.89 8.49
CA THR A 85 1.10 7.79 9.65
C THR A 85 2.54 7.94 10.13
N LYS A 86 3.32 6.84 10.18
CA LYS A 86 4.75 6.90 10.52
C LYS A 86 5.52 7.78 9.53
N PHE A 87 5.20 7.71 8.24
CA PHE A 87 5.82 8.53 7.21
C PHE A 87 5.46 10.01 7.36
N ILE A 88 4.18 10.35 7.49
CA ILE A 88 3.70 11.74 7.63
C ILE A 88 4.38 12.43 8.82
N TRP A 89 4.53 11.72 9.93
CA TRP A 89 5.13 12.27 11.15
C TRP A 89 6.63 12.01 11.28
N LEU A 90 7.26 11.34 10.31
CA LEU A 90 8.67 10.91 10.36
C LEU A 90 9.03 10.17 11.67
N GLY A 91 8.10 9.39 12.20
CA GLY A 91 8.23 8.69 13.49
C GLY A 91 8.15 9.60 14.73
N LYS A 92 7.90 10.90 14.58
CA LYS A 92 7.70 11.85 15.67
C LYS A 92 6.25 11.88 16.14
N LYS A 93 6.00 12.56 17.27
CA LYS A 93 4.63 12.77 17.78
C LYS A 93 3.83 13.65 16.80
N PRO A 94 2.57 13.29 16.47
CA PRO A 94 1.70 14.11 15.65
C PRO A 94 1.56 15.53 16.19
N ARG A 95 1.73 16.53 15.32
CA ARG A 95 1.53 17.95 15.65
C ARG A 95 0.08 18.39 15.50
N ILE A 96 -0.66 17.72 14.61
CA ILE A 96 -2.07 17.97 14.30
C ILE A 96 -2.80 16.63 14.39
N LYS A 97 -4.08 16.65 14.79
CA LYS A 97 -4.90 15.43 14.78
C LYS A 97 -4.99 14.89 13.35
N LEU A 98 -4.80 13.58 13.18
CA LEU A 98 -4.83 12.94 11.87
C LEU A 98 -6.18 13.12 11.17
N SER A 99 -7.29 13.12 11.91
CA SER A 99 -8.64 13.35 11.37
C SER A 99 -8.74 14.68 10.63
N SER A 100 -8.16 15.75 11.21
CA SER A 100 -8.16 17.09 10.61
C SER A 100 -7.32 17.22 9.34
N LEU A 101 -6.55 16.19 8.99
CA LEU A 101 -5.73 16.12 7.77
C LEU A 101 -6.36 15.22 6.69
N GLN A 102 -7.44 14.52 7.04
CA GLN A 102 -8.15 13.58 6.18
C GLN A 102 -9.41 14.18 5.56
N ASP A 103 -9.85 15.32 6.08
CA ASP A 103 -10.95 16.13 5.55
C ASP A 103 -10.63 16.72 4.16
#